data_AF-A0A9D6K4V1-F1
#
_entry.id   AF-A0A9D6K4V1-F1
#
_cell.length_a   1.000
_cell.length_b   1.000
_cell.length_c   1.000
_cell.angle_alpha   90.00
_cell.angle_beta   90.00
_cell.angle_gamma   90.00
#
_symmetry.space_group_name_H-M   'P 1'
#
loop_
_entity.id
_entity.type
_entity.pdbx_description
1 polymer ?
#
loop_
_entity_poly.entity_id
_entity_poly.type
_entity_poly.pdbx_seq_one_letter_code
_entity_poly.pdbx_strand_id
1 'polypeptide(L)' 'MKTAVKKGGLVIPKRLLKGIKEAEIKWEKGKLIIEPIRIENDPVLLLGSRPGHSGLKDASVKHDKYLYEKD' A
#
# COMPACT_ATOMS: atom_id res chain seq x y z
N MET A 1 -21.82 -20.06 4.27
CA MET A 1 -20.87 -20.90 5.06
C MET A 1 -21.07 -20.61 6.54
N LYS A 2 -21.07 -21.63 7.40
CA LYS A 2 -21.07 -21.45 8.86
C LYS A 2 -19.74 -22.00 9.40
N THR A 3 -19.10 -21.28 10.31
CA THR A 3 -17.84 -21.68 10.95
C THR A 3 -17.89 -21.26 12.42
N ALA A 4 -17.28 -22.06 13.29
CA ALA A 4 -17.19 -21.76 14.71
C ALA A 4 -16.06 -20.77 14.98
N VAL A 5 -16.28 -19.85 15.93
CA VAL A 5 -15.22 -19.03 16.51
C VAL A 5 -14.48 -19.90 17.52
N LYS A 6 -13.17 -20.02 17.38
CA LYS A 6 -12.31 -20.74 18.34
C LYS A 6 -11.58 -19.73 19.23
N LYS A 7 -10.81 -20.22 20.21
CA LYS A 7 -9.99 -19.37 21.09
C LYS A 7 -9.07 -18.40 20.32
N GLY A 8 -8.57 -18.82 19.15
CA GLY A 8 -7.75 -17.99 18.26
C GLY A 8 -8.55 -17.11 17.29
N GLY A 9 -9.87 -17.03 17.41
CA GLY A 9 -10.75 -16.24 16.54
C GLY A 9 -11.44 -17.05 15.44
N LEU A 10 -11.85 -16.32 14.40
CA LEU A 10 -12.58 -16.84 13.24
C LEU A 10 -11.62 -17.03 12.06
N VAL A 11 -11.62 -18.22 11.46
CA VAL A 11 -10.80 -18.50 10.27
C VAL A 11 -11.61 -18.21 9.00
N ILE A 12 -11.05 -17.38 8.12
CA ILE A 12 -11.66 -17.03 6.83
C ILE A 12 -10.93 -17.81 5.73
N PRO A 13 -11.63 -18.66 4.96
CA PRO A 13 -10.99 -19.40 3.87
C PRO A 13 -10.38 -18.48 2.81
N LYS A 14 -9.10 -18.73 2.47
CA LYS A 14 -8.35 -17.94 1.46
C LYS A 14 -9.07 -17.80 0.12
N ARG A 15 -9.84 -18.81 -0.29
CA ARG A 15 -10.64 -18.77 -1.53
C ARG A 15 -11.66 -17.63 -1.58
N LEU A 16 -12.14 -17.15 -0.43
CA LEU A 16 -13.07 -16.03 -0.33
C LEU A 16 -12.37 -14.67 -0.54
N LEU A 17 -11.05 -14.64 -0.43
CA LEU A 17 -10.22 -13.45 -0.57
C LEU A 17 -9.33 -13.53 -1.83
N LYS A 18 -9.67 -14.39 -2.79
CA LYS A 18 -8.85 -14.58 -3.99
C LYS A 18 -8.79 -13.28 -4.81
N GLY A 19 -7.58 -12.81 -5.10
CA GLY A 19 -7.34 -11.56 -5.84
C GLY A 19 -7.32 -10.30 -4.97
N ILE A 20 -7.64 -10.42 -3.67
CA ILE A 20 -7.56 -9.31 -2.72
C ILE A 20 -6.14 -9.27 -2.14
N LYS A 21 -5.42 -8.16 -2.36
CA LYS A 21 -4.08 -7.94 -1.77
C LYS A 21 -4.18 -7.37 -0.37
N GLU A 22 -5.06 -6.39 -0.18
CA GLU A 22 -5.32 -5.73 1.09
C GLU A 22 -6.82 -5.56 1.28
N ALA A 23 -7.27 -5.59 2.54
CA ALA A 23 -8.67 -5.44 2.89
C ALA A 23 -8.81 -4.58 4.14
N GLU A 24 -9.82 -3.72 4.14
CA GLU A 24 -10.26 -3.00 5.31
C GLU A 24 -11.25 -3.88 6.09
N ILE A 25 -11.10 -3.90 7.42
CA ILE A 25 -11.99 -4.63 8.33
C ILE A 25 -12.70 -3.61 9.21
N LYS A 26 -14.02 -3.56 9.10
CA LYS A 26 -14.84 -2.60 9.86
C LYS A 26 -16.01 -3.26 10.57
N TRP A 27 -16.41 -2.67 11.69
CA TRP A 27 -17.57 -3.10 12.46
C TRP A 27 -18.71 -2.12 12.25
N GLU A 28 -19.77 -2.56 11.58
CA GLU A 28 -20.93 -1.72 11.28
C GLU A 28 -22.23 -2.47 11.56
N LYS A 29 -23.14 -1.86 12.32
CA LYS A 29 -24.49 -2.39 12.58
C LYS A 29 -24.49 -3.86 13.07
N GLY A 30 -23.53 -4.21 13.93
CA GLY A 30 -23.38 -5.57 14.46
C GLY A 30 -22.81 -6.59 13.46
N LYS A 31 -22.22 -6.13 12.35
CA LYS A 31 -21.61 -6.96 11.32
C LYS A 31 -20.13 -6.63 11.20
N LEU A 32 -19.32 -7.67 11.06
CA LEU A 32 -17.95 -7.56 10.59
C LEU A 32 -17.96 -7.53 9.06
N ILE A 33 -17.50 -6.43 8.47
CA ILE A 33 -17.42 -6.26 7.02
C ILE A 33 -15.95 -6.27 6.62
N ILE A 34 -15.64 -7.01 5.56
CA ILE A 34 -14.29 -7.10 4.99
C ILE A 34 -14.39 -6.63 3.55
N GLU A 35 -13.82 -5.47 3.26
CA GLU A 35 -13.87 -4.85 1.94
C GLU A 35 -12.47 -4.82 1.33
N PRO A 36 -12.30 -5.23 0.07
CA PRO A 36 -11.02 -5.11 -0.60
C PRO A 36 -10.64 -3.64 -0.72
N ILE A 37 -9.42 -3.30 -0.34
CA ILE A 37 -8.86 -1.98 -0.60
C ILE A 37 -8.51 -1.94 -2.09
N ARG A 38 -9.13 -1.00 -2.81
CA ARG A 38 -8.70 -0.68 -4.17
C ARG A 38 -7.42 0.13 -4.07
N ILE A 39 -6.27 -0.55 -4.12
CA ILE A 39 -4.94 0.06 -4.28
C ILE A 39 -4.75 0.55 -5.73
N GLU A 40 -5.81 1.04 -6.38
CA GLU A 40 -5.65 1.71 -7.66
C GLU A 40 -5.09 3.10 -7.35
N ASN A 41 -3.81 3.29 -7.68
CA ASN A 41 -3.08 4.56 -7.59
C ASN A 41 -2.49 4.95 -6.22
N ASP A 42 -1.98 4.00 -5.41
CA ASP A 42 -1.12 4.39 -4.29
C ASP A 42 0.16 5.08 -4.83
N PRO A 43 0.35 6.40 -4.59
CA PRO A 43 1.50 7.12 -5.11
C PRO A 43 2.83 6.59 -4.57
N VAL A 44 2.84 6.00 -3.37
CA VAL A 44 4.02 5.40 -2.75
C VAL A 44 4.49 4.19 -3.55
N LEU A 45 3.55 3.33 -3.97
CA LEU A 45 3.86 2.17 -4.82
C LEU A 45 4.27 2.57 -6.24
N LEU A 46 4.01 3.80 -6.65
CA LEU A 46 4.41 4.37 -7.93
C LEU A 46 5.70 5.19 -7.85
N LEU A 47 6.32 5.36 -6.67
CA LEU A 47 7.60 6.05 -6.55
C LEU A 47 8.69 5.34 -7.37
N GLY A 48 9.49 6.13 -8.10
CA GLY A 48 10.56 5.60 -8.95
C GLY A 48 10.09 4.94 -10.25
N SER A 49 8.78 4.82 -10.50
CA SER A 49 8.27 4.27 -11.77
C SER A 49 8.51 5.19 -12.97
N ARG A 50 8.67 6.49 -12.72
CA ARG A 50 9.10 7.50 -13.70
C ARG A 50 10.19 8.38 -13.09
N PRO A 51 11.46 7.94 -13.07
CA PRO A 51 12.54 8.76 -12.54
C PRO A 51 12.77 9.96 -13.45
N GLY A 52 12.82 11.16 -12.85
CA GLY A 52 13.22 12.37 -13.56
C GLY A 52 14.71 12.31 -13.93
N HIS A 53 15.06 12.82 -15.12
CA HIS A 53 16.46 13.00 -15.52
C HIS A 53 16.88 14.44 -15.21
N SER A 54 17.80 14.61 -14.27
CA SER A 54 18.37 15.93 -13.93
C SER A 54 19.43 16.40 -14.92
N GLY A 55 19.92 15.52 -15.82
CA GLY A 55 21.05 15.81 -16.70
C GLY A 55 22.41 15.87 -16.00
N LEU A 56 22.43 15.71 -14.67
CA LEU A 56 23.62 15.81 -13.83
C LEU A 56 24.10 14.40 -13.44
N LYS A 57 25.38 14.12 -13.66
CA LYS A 57 25.97 12.79 -13.42
C LYS A 57 26.25 12.50 -11.94
N ASP A 58 26.38 13.54 -11.11
CA ASP A 58 26.77 13.47 -9.70
C ASP A 58 25.76 14.16 -8.78
N ALA A 59 24.52 14.36 -9.23
CA ALA A 59 23.47 14.99 -8.42
C ALA A 59 23.18 14.24 -7.11
N SER A 60 23.30 12.92 -7.10
CA SER A 60 23.15 12.12 -5.87
C SER A 60 24.32 12.28 -4.88
N VAL A 61 25.50 12.65 -5.39
CA VAL A 61 26.74 12.78 -4.58
C VAL A 61 26.93 14.21 -4.10
N LYS A 62 26.58 15.19 -4.93
CA LYS A 62 26.73 16.63 -4.65
C LYS A 62 25.37 17.31 -4.47
N HIS A 63 24.43 16.63 -3.83
CA HIS A 63 23.05 17.10 -3.71
C HIS A 63 22.96 18.51 -3.11
N ASP A 64 23.69 18.74 -2.01
CA ASP A 64 23.70 20.03 -1.30
C ASP A 64 24.20 21.17 -2.18
N LYS A 65 25.19 20.90 -3.03
CA LYS A 65 25.70 21.88 -4.00
C LYS A 65 24.58 22.40 -4.89
N TYR A 66 23.78 21.49 -5.46
CA TYR A 66 22.72 21.85 -6.40
C TYR A 66 21.46 22.41 -5.72
N LEU A 67 21.24 22.12 -4.44
CA LEU A 67 20.09 22.63 -3.69
C LEU A 67 20.34 24.01 -3.07
N TYR A 68 21.57 24.30 -2.63
CA TYR A 68 21.86 25.45 -1.79
C TYR A 68 22.81 26.48 -2.41
N GLU A 69 23.60 26.11 -3.42
CA GLU A 69 24.37 27.10 -4.19
C GLU A 69 23.51 27.58 -5.36
N LYS A 70 22.77 28.66 -5.16
CA LYS A 70 22.22 29.49 -6.25
C LYS A 70 23.27 30.53 -6.65
N ASP A 71 23.36 30.79 -7.95
CA ASP A 71 23.97 32.01 -8.52
C ASP A 71 23.29 33.29 -7.99
#